data_AF-A0A7T7V356-F1
#
_entry.id   AF-A0A7T7V356-F1
#
_cell.length_a   1.000
_cell.length_b   1.000
_cell.length_c   1.000
_cell.angle_alpha   90.00
_cell.angle_beta   90.00
_cell.angle_gamma   90.00
#
_symmetry.space_group_name_H-M   'P 1'
#
loop_
_entity.id
_entity.type
_entity.pdbx_description
1 polymer ?
#
loop_
_entity_poly.entity_id
_entity_poly.type
_entity_poly.pdbx_seq_one_letter_code
_entity_poly.pdbx_strand_id
1 'polypeptide(L)'
;MIMKKTIYYFLALNISTLYFAQETAAVEVAVKARDASDKAAAIAVPVEEAYENYIFHKEVGSTAKIFVDKTNIRDLPGLTGNVVDALPQGTSVKIVQETNIINKIQERSAQWYKIQYNGKEGYVWGANLSVANKLLDGKEFLFGVSGTQKVIDIEGISSNALKGEVSVLEKGELLGSGVFNAGTMENIAGVEFKVDRTKKFKNIDYIIDVSVSGEACGIPTYKQTYFMKKEGFLVALPLLQSVADAGIYYHSEDYNFTGKTANQFVMTTEEAENANPDNDEYKMDGFTKTAVYEWDGDRVMEMSSSVKKFKGKKLQ
;
A
#
# COMPACT_ATOMS: atom_id res chain seq x y z
N MET A 1 -62.68 58.94 -23.29
CA MET A 1 -62.28 57.54 -23.52
C MET A 1 -60.78 57.54 -23.78
N ILE A 2 -59.97 57.19 -22.78
CA ILE A 2 -58.52 57.41 -22.74
C ILE A 2 -57.81 56.08 -23.07
N MET A 3 -57.09 56.01 -24.18
CA MET A 3 -56.27 54.84 -24.55
C MET A 3 -54.85 55.00 -23.97
N LYS A 4 -54.47 54.11 -23.05
CA LYS A 4 -53.07 53.91 -22.62
C LYS A 4 -52.41 52.89 -23.56
N LYS A 5 -51.29 53.25 -24.19
CA LYS A 5 -50.37 52.32 -24.86
C LYS A 5 -49.33 51.84 -23.84
N THR A 6 -49.25 50.52 -23.64
CA THR A 6 -48.20 49.86 -22.87
C THR A 6 -47.04 49.50 -23.81
N ILE A 7 -45.83 49.98 -23.50
CA ILE A 7 -44.59 49.65 -24.23
C ILE A 7 -43.88 48.54 -23.45
N TYR A 8 -43.56 47.43 -24.12
CA TYR A 8 -42.70 46.37 -23.58
C TYR A 8 -41.25 46.62 -24.02
N TYR A 9 -40.33 46.78 -23.04
CA TYR A 9 -38.90 46.74 -23.28
C TYR A 9 -38.45 45.27 -23.33
N PHE A 10 -37.99 44.80 -24.49
CA PHE A 10 -37.21 43.57 -24.58
C PHE A 10 -35.78 43.87 -24.10
N LEU A 11 -35.39 43.31 -22.95
CA LEU A 11 -34.01 43.31 -22.48
C LEU A 11 -33.23 42.31 -23.35
N ALA A 12 -32.57 42.79 -24.40
CA ALA A 12 -31.64 41.99 -25.17
C ALA A 12 -30.40 41.72 -24.29
N LEU A 13 -30.35 40.56 -23.65
CA LEU A 13 -29.12 40.03 -23.07
C LEU A 13 -28.10 39.86 -24.21
N ASN A 14 -27.01 40.61 -24.14
CA ASN A 14 -25.92 40.58 -25.11
C ASN A 14 -25.18 39.24 -25.00
N ILE A 15 -25.67 38.22 -25.71
CA ILE A 15 -25.11 36.85 -25.76
C ILE A 15 -23.60 36.87 -26.10
N SER A 16 -23.16 37.87 -26.87
CA SER A 16 -21.76 38.10 -27.23
C SER A 16 -20.87 38.34 -25.99
N THR A 17 -21.34 39.11 -25.01
CA THR A 17 -20.53 39.45 -23.82
C THR A 17 -20.33 38.27 -22.87
N LEU A 18 -21.32 37.37 -22.79
CA LEU A 18 -21.21 36.11 -22.04
C LEU A 18 -20.24 35.14 -22.71
N TYR A 19 -20.25 35.06 -24.04
CA TYR A 19 -19.33 34.21 -24.81
C TYR A 19 -17.88 34.66 -24.63
N PHE A 20 -17.61 35.97 -24.75
CA PHE A 20 -16.26 36.52 -24.54
C PHE A 20 -15.76 36.31 -23.11
N ALA A 21 -16.61 36.47 -22.09
CA ALA A 21 -16.23 36.24 -20.70
C ALA A 21 -15.90 34.76 -20.40
N GLN A 22 -16.56 33.84 -21.09
CA GLN A 22 -16.34 32.40 -20.93
C GLN A 22 -15.06 31.94 -21.66
N GLU A 23 -14.77 32.50 -22.83
CA GLU A 23 -13.50 32.29 -23.53
C GLU A 23 -12.32 32.88 -22.76
N THR A 24 -12.43 34.09 -22.22
CA THR A 24 -11.34 34.70 -21.44
C THR A 24 -11.04 33.91 -20.17
N ALA A 25 -12.08 33.44 -19.45
CA ALA A 25 -11.90 32.57 -18.29
C ALA A 25 -11.25 31.23 -18.66
N ALA A 26 -11.65 30.61 -19.77
CA ALA A 26 -11.06 29.35 -20.24
C ALA A 26 -9.59 29.51 -20.66
N VAL A 27 -9.25 30.62 -21.34
CA VAL A 27 -7.88 30.96 -21.72
C VAL A 27 -7.03 31.25 -20.49
N GLU A 28 -7.55 31.98 -19.49
CA GLU A 28 -6.82 32.28 -18.27
C GLU A 28 -6.54 31.03 -17.43
N VAL A 29 -7.49 30.08 -17.36
CA VAL A 29 -7.29 28.77 -16.73
C VAL A 29 -6.25 27.94 -17.49
N ALA A 30 -6.29 27.94 -18.82
CA ALA A 30 -5.32 27.22 -19.64
C ALA A 30 -3.90 27.81 -19.54
N VAL A 31 -3.77 29.14 -19.46
CA VAL A 31 -2.49 29.83 -19.26
C VAL A 31 -1.95 29.54 -17.86
N LYS A 32 -2.79 29.60 -16.81
CA LYS A 32 -2.37 29.23 -15.45
C LYS A 32 -1.94 27.76 -15.35
N ALA A 33 -2.60 26.85 -16.06
CA ALA A 33 -2.21 25.45 -16.12
C ALA A 33 -0.86 25.25 -16.86
N ARG A 34 -0.61 26.03 -17.92
CA ARG A 34 0.68 26.01 -18.63
C ARG A 34 1.80 26.63 -17.81
N ASP A 35 1.60 27.79 -17.21
CA ASP A 35 2.59 28.44 -16.33
C ASP A 35 2.91 27.59 -15.09
N ALA A 36 1.92 26.87 -14.57
CA ALA A 36 2.09 25.86 -13.51
C ALA A 36 2.94 24.67 -13.97
N SER A 37 2.65 24.14 -15.17
CA SER A 37 3.43 23.07 -15.80
C SER A 37 4.87 23.51 -16.08
N ASP A 38 5.06 24.72 -16.59
CA ASP A 38 6.36 25.25 -16.99
C ASP A 38 7.21 25.62 -15.75
N LYS A 39 6.60 26.13 -14.67
CA LYS A 39 7.28 26.30 -13.37
C LYS A 39 7.63 24.97 -12.71
N ALA A 40 6.78 23.96 -12.83
CA ALA A 40 7.07 22.63 -12.31
C ALA A 40 8.23 21.97 -13.09
N ALA A 41 8.26 22.15 -14.41
CA ALA A 41 9.36 21.68 -15.28
C ALA A 41 10.69 22.42 -15.01
N ALA A 42 10.64 23.72 -14.71
CA ALA A 42 11.84 24.52 -14.42
C ALA A 42 12.49 24.22 -13.04
N ILE A 43 11.83 23.45 -12.17
CA ILE A 43 12.32 23.07 -10.83
C ILE A 43 12.69 21.57 -10.77
N ALA A 44 12.39 20.81 -11.82
CA ALA A 44 12.82 19.42 -11.94
C ALA A 44 14.34 19.39 -12.21
N VAL A 45 15.12 19.10 -11.16
CA VAL A 45 16.47 18.54 -11.33
C VAL A 45 16.34 17.35 -12.28
N PRO A 46 17.22 17.17 -13.29
CA PRO A 46 17.12 16.03 -14.19
C PRO A 46 17.23 14.78 -13.33
N VAL A 47 16.09 14.11 -13.13
CA VAL A 47 16.05 12.87 -12.37
C VAL A 47 16.61 11.83 -13.32
N GLU A 48 17.77 11.28 -12.98
CA GLU A 48 18.19 9.93 -13.38
C GLU A 48 16.93 9.06 -13.41
N GLU A 49 16.47 8.67 -14.60
CA GLU A 49 15.08 8.26 -14.93
C GLU A 49 14.30 7.68 -13.73
N ALA A 50 13.66 8.55 -12.94
CA ALA A 50 12.87 8.07 -11.82
C ALA A 50 11.61 7.43 -12.38
N TYR A 51 11.52 6.12 -12.24
CA TYR A 51 10.29 5.37 -12.44
C TYR A 51 9.48 5.37 -11.14
N GLU A 52 8.16 5.31 -11.27
CA GLU A 52 7.29 5.04 -10.13
C GLU A 52 7.38 3.57 -9.74
N ASN A 53 7.44 3.29 -8.44
CA ASN A 53 7.21 1.95 -7.96
C ASN A 53 5.72 1.61 -8.12
N TYR A 54 5.42 0.57 -8.90
CA TYR A 54 4.07 0.18 -9.31
C TYR A 54 3.08 0.07 -8.14
N ILE A 55 3.53 -0.36 -6.96
CA ILE A 55 2.72 -0.44 -5.75
C ILE A 55 2.06 0.88 -5.31
N PHE A 56 2.68 2.01 -5.63
CA PHE A 56 2.13 3.33 -5.31
C PHE A 56 1.17 3.85 -6.38
N HIS A 57 1.11 3.20 -7.54
CA HIS A 57 0.22 3.57 -8.62
C HIS A 57 -1.24 3.61 -8.16
N LYS A 58 -1.99 4.59 -8.67
CA LYS A 58 -3.43 4.74 -8.43
C LYS A 58 -4.15 5.08 -9.73
N GLU A 59 -5.21 4.33 -10.00
CA GLU A 59 -6.07 4.55 -11.14
C GLU A 59 -6.82 5.89 -11.03
N VAL A 60 -6.85 6.66 -12.11
CA VAL A 60 -7.66 7.88 -12.18
C VAL A 60 -9.15 7.55 -12.02
N GLY A 61 -9.85 8.32 -11.20
CA GLY A 61 -11.25 8.10 -10.85
C GLY A 61 -11.46 7.19 -9.64
N SER A 62 -10.42 6.47 -9.19
CA SER A 62 -10.48 5.65 -7.98
C SER A 62 -10.52 6.51 -6.70
N THR A 63 -10.88 5.87 -5.59
CA THR A 63 -10.75 6.45 -4.24
C THR A 63 -9.56 5.82 -3.54
N ALA A 64 -8.76 6.64 -2.88
CA ALA A 64 -7.65 6.20 -2.03
C ALA A 64 -7.82 6.78 -0.62
N LYS A 65 -7.05 6.23 0.33
CA LYS A 65 -6.97 6.73 1.70
C LYS A 65 -5.61 7.39 1.93
N ILE A 66 -5.58 8.49 2.68
CA ILE A 66 -4.33 8.96 3.27
C ILE A 66 -3.81 7.91 4.24
N PHE A 67 -2.57 7.48 4.08
CA PHE A 67 -2.00 6.39 4.87
C PHE A 67 -1.02 6.86 5.95
N VAL A 68 -0.28 7.93 5.71
CA VAL A 68 0.59 8.51 6.74
C VAL A 68 -0.24 9.30 7.75
N ASP A 69 0.28 9.48 8.98
CA ASP A 69 -0.37 10.24 10.07
C ASP A 69 -0.96 11.56 9.57
N LYS A 70 -0.15 12.32 8.81
CA LYS A 70 -0.59 13.53 8.13
C LYS A 70 0.19 13.72 6.83
N THR A 71 -0.51 14.12 5.77
CA THR A 71 0.11 14.54 4.50
C THR A 71 -0.21 15.99 4.18
N ASN A 72 0.78 16.71 3.65
CA ASN A 72 0.56 18.04 3.09
C ASN A 72 -0.09 17.92 1.71
N ILE A 73 -1.05 18.79 1.44
CA ILE A 73 -1.64 18.98 0.11
C ILE A 73 -1.06 20.26 -0.49
N ARG A 74 -0.64 20.18 -1.75
CA ARG A 74 0.03 21.29 -2.44
C ARG A 74 -0.80 21.87 -3.58
N ASP A 75 -0.56 23.12 -3.93
CA ASP A 75 -1.18 23.80 -5.08
C ASP A 75 -0.62 23.32 -6.42
N LEU A 76 0.63 22.85 -6.44
CA LEU A 76 1.33 22.27 -7.56
C LEU A 76 1.91 20.90 -7.20
N PRO A 77 2.01 19.96 -8.16
CA PRO A 77 2.70 18.70 -7.94
C PRO A 77 4.20 18.94 -7.69
N GLY A 78 4.78 18.18 -6.76
CA GLY A 78 6.20 18.27 -6.41
C GLY A 78 6.48 18.89 -5.04
N LEU A 79 7.71 18.70 -4.58
CA LEU A 79 8.15 19.14 -3.24
C LEU A 79 8.23 20.67 -3.07
N THR A 80 8.21 21.42 -4.18
CA THR A 80 8.34 22.88 -4.20
C THR A 80 7.02 23.63 -4.35
N GLY A 81 5.91 22.95 -4.61
CA GLY A 81 4.56 23.56 -4.57
C GLY A 81 4.22 24.08 -3.17
N ASN A 82 3.42 25.12 -3.04
CA ASN A 82 3.03 25.64 -1.73
C ASN A 82 2.07 24.68 -1.05
N VAL A 83 2.22 24.53 0.27
CA VAL A 83 1.26 23.76 1.07
C VAL A 83 -0.01 24.59 1.23
N VAL A 84 -1.14 24.05 0.78
CA VAL A 84 -2.47 24.71 0.84
C VAL A 84 -3.42 24.07 1.84
N ASP A 85 -3.16 22.81 2.22
CA ASP A 85 -3.94 22.09 3.23
C ASP A 85 -3.09 20.94 3.82
N ALA A 86 -3.62 20.25 4.84
CA ALA A 86 -3.05 19.02 5.35
C ALA A 86 -4.15 18.05 5.76
N LEU A 87 -4.03 16.79 5.31
CA LEU A 87 -5.03 15.75 5.55
C LEU A 87 -4.49 14.69 6.52
N PRO A 88 -5.28 14.29 7.54
CA PRO A 88 -4.90 13.22 8.44
C PRO A 88 -5.08 11.83 7.80
N GLN A 89 -4.47 10.82 8.40
CA GLN A 89 -4.65 9.41 8.06
C GLN A 89 -6.14 9.02 7.98
N GLY A 90 -6.49 8.12 7.07
CA GLY A 90 -7.84 7.62 6.88
C GLY A 90 -8.77 8.55 6.09
N THR A 91 -8.34 9.78 5.78
CA THR A 91 -9.11 10.67 4.91
C THR A 91 -9.27 10.05 3.52
N SER A 92 -10.52 9.93 3.05
CA SER A 92 -10.82 9.51 1.68
C SER A 92 -10.55 10.63 0.69
N VAL A 93 -9.84 10.31 -0.38
CA VAL A 93 -9.56 11.23 -1.48
C VAL A 93 -9.89 10.56 -2.81
N LYS A 94 -10.42 11.32 -3.77
CA LYS A 94 -10.62 10.83 -5.14
C LYS A 94 -9.42 11.21 -6.00
N ILE A 95 -8.88 10.26 -6.75
CA ILE A 95 -7.82 10.51 -7.73
C ILE A 95 -8.46 11.16 -8.96
N VAL A 96 -8.06 12.40 -9.25
CA VAL A 96 -8.60 13.19 -10.37
C VAL A 96 -7.67 13.12 -11.58
N GLN A 97 -6.36 13.14 -11.33
CA GLN A 97 -5.36 13.15 -12.39
C GLN A 97 -4.05 12.55 -11.88
N GLU A 98 -3.40 11.74 -12.71
CA GLU A 98 -2.01 11.32 -12.56
C GLU A 98 -1.09 12.35 -13.21
N THR A 99 0.03 12.68 -12.56
CA THR A 99 1.03 13.61 -13.10
C THR A 99 2.33 12.89 -13.39
N ASN A 100 3.03 13.31 -14.44
CA ASN A 100 4.37 12.80 -14.79
C ASN A 100 5.49 13.26 -13.83
N ILE A 101 5.15 13.92 -12.72
CA ILE A 101 6.14 14.36 -11.72
C ILE A 101 6.33 13.23 -10.73
N ILE A 102 7.55 12.68 -10.72
CA ILE A 102 7.97 11.64 -9.78
C ILE A 102 8.99 12.24 -8.83
N ASN A 103 8.80 11.98 -7.53
CA ASN A 103 9.83 12.24 -6.54
C ASN A 103 10.18 10.95 -5.81
N LYS A 104 11.48 10.73 -5.62
CA LYS A 104 12.04 9.75 -4.70
C LYS A 104 12.31 10.42 -3.34
N ILE A 105 11.70 9.91 -2.28
CA ILE A 105 11.96 10.33 -0.89
C ILE A 105 12.36 9.10 -0.10
N GLN A 106 13.63 9.06 0.34
CA GLN A 106 14.28 7.83 0.83
C GLN A 106 14.19 6.74 -0.25
N GLU A 107 13.84 5.49 0.09
CA GLU A 107 13.76 4.43 -0.92
C GLU A 107 12.47 4.44 -1.76
N ARG A 108 11.49 5.28 -1.42
CA ARG A 108 10.18 5.27 -2.07
C ARG A 108 10.17 6.25 -3.25
N SER A 109 9.84 5.77 -4.45
CA SER A 109 9.64 6.59 -5.65
C SER A 109 8.17 6.53 -6.08
N ALA A 110 7.49 7.68 -6.11
CA ALA A 110 6.07 7.73 -6.46
C ALA A 110 5.70 9.00 -7.24
N GLN A 111 4.65 8.90 -8.06
CA GLN A 111 4.07 10.02 -8.77
C GLN A 111 3.30 10.95 -7.82
N TRP A 112 3.08 12.18 -8.28
CA TRP A 112 2.09 13.08 -7.67
C TRP A 112 0.74 12.92 -8.35
N TYR A 113 -0.31 12.99 -7.54
CA TYR A 113 -1.68 12.91 -8.01
C TYR A 113 -2.42 14.19 -7.67
N LYS A 114 -3.21 14.69 -8.63
CA LYS A 114 -4.27 15.64 -8.31
C LYS A 114 -5.41 14.88 -7.65
N ILE A 115 -5.84 15.36 -6.50
CA ILE A 115 -6.92 14.76 -5.71
C ILE A 115 -8.05 15.73 -5.45
N GLN A 116 -9.25 15.18 -5.24
CA GLN A 116 -10.41 15.90 -4.74
C GLN A 116 -10.77 15.37 -3.35
N TYR A 117 -11.04 16.28 -2.42
CA TYR A 117 -11.38 15.97 -1.02
C TYR A 117 -12.18 17.11 -0.43
N ASN A 118 -13.25 16.83 0.33
CA ASN A 118 -14.06 17.84 1.03
C ASN A 118 -14.46 19.07 0.17
N GLY A 119 -14.73 18.86 -1.13
CA GLY A 119 -15.06 19.94 -2.07
C GLY A 119 -13.88 20.80 -2.56
N LYS A 120 -12.65 20.50 -2.12
CA LYS A 120 -11.40 21.14 -2.55
C LYS A 120 -10.61 20.22 -3.50
N GLU A 121 -9.60 20.81 -4.14
CA GLU A 121 -8.62 20.08 -4.94
C GLU A 121 -7.19 20.45 -4.51
N GLY A 122 -6.23 19.58 -4.80
CA GLY A 122 -4.80 19.83 -4.64
C GLY A 122 -3.98 18.60 -5.02
N TYR A 123 -2.68 18.65 -4.76
CA TYR A 123 -1.74 17.59 -5.14
C TYR A 123 -1.17 16.87 -3.92
N VAL A 124 -1.05 15.56 -4.02
CA VAL A 124 -0.47 14.68 -2.99
C VAL A 124 0.55 13.72 -3.61
N TRP A 125 1.59 13.39 -2.86
CA TRP A 125 2.58 12.40 -3.27
C TRP A 125 2.03 10.98 -3.06
N GLY A 126 2.07 10.13 -4.10
CA GLY A 126 1.39 8.83 -4.14
C GLY A 126 1.81 7.86 -3.04
N ALA A 127 3.08 7.90 -2.61
CA ALA A 127 3.56 7.06 -1.51
C ALA A 127 3.00 7.43 -0.11
N ASN A 128 2.25 8.53 0.01
CA ASN A 128 1.49 8.88 1.22
C ASN A 128 0.05 8.33 1.21
N LEU A 129 -0.37 7.69 0.11
CA LEU A 129 -1.67 7.03 -0.01
C LEU A 129 -1.55 5.55 0.38
N SER A 130 -2.66 4.95 0.81
CA SER A 130 -2.71 3.52 1.13
C SER A 130 -2.46 2.70 -0.12
N VAL A 131 -1.63 1.68 0.01
CA VAL A 131 -1.40 0.69 -1.05
C VAL A 131 -2.62 -0.22 -1.17
N ALA A 132 -3.12 -0.71 -0.05
CA ALA A 132 -4.32 -1.52 0.02
C ALA A 132 -5.18 -1.08 1.22
N ASN A 133 -6.49 -1.31 1.12
CA ASN A 133 -7.41 -1.04 2.21
C ASN A 133 -8.59 -2.02 2.22
N LYS A 134 -9.17 -2.22 3.40
CA LYS A 134 -10.39 -3.02 3.60
C LYS A 134 -11.25 -2.40 4.69
N LEU A 135 -12.54 -2.23 4.41
CA LEU A 135 -13.54 -1.83 5.41
C LEU A 135 -14.26 -3.08 5.91
N LEU A 136 -14.26 -3.31 7.22
CA LEU A 136 -14.91 -4.45 7.84
C LEU A 136 -15.42 -4.06 9.24
N ASP A 137 -16.71 -4.29 9.52
CA ASP A 137 -17.33 -3.99 10.83
C ASP A 137 -17.09 -2.56 11.34
N GLY A 138 -17.11 -1.59 10.44
CA GLY A 138 -16.87 -0.17 10.76
C GLY A 138 -15.40 0.20 10.96
N LYS A 139 -14.48 -0.77 10.83
CA LYS A 139 -13.03 -0.56 10.91
C LYS A 139 -12.40 -0.51 9.53
N GLU A 140 -11.53 0.47 9.34
CA GLU A 140 -10.73 0.66 8.13
C GLU A 140 -9.33 0.10 8.37
N PHE A 141 -9.03 -1.01 7.71
CA PHE A 141 -7.72 -1.64 7.71
C PHE A 141 -6.95 -1.11 6.51
N LEU A 142 -5.81 -0.47 6.76
CA LEU A 142 -4.96 0.12 5.72
C LEU A 142 -3.61 -0.57 5.73
N PHE A 143 -3.04 -0.75 4.55
CA PHE A 143 -1.65 -1.12 4.37
C PHE A 143 -0.94 -0.08 3.49
N GLY A 144 0.31 0.21 3.80
CA GLY A 144 1.18 1.05 3.00
C GLY A 144 2.63 1.01 3.46
N VAL A 145 3.48 1.82 2.82
CA VAL A 145 4.91 1.92 3.14
C VAL A 145 5.18 3.26 3.81
N SER A 146 5.32 3.24 5.14
CA SER A 146 5.40 4.47 5.95
C SER A 146 6.80 5.08 6.01
N GLY A 147 7.82 4.40 5.51
CA GLY A 147 9.16 4.96 5.37
C GLY A 147 10.23 3.93 5.08
N THR A 148 11.47 4.32 5.34
CA THR A 148 12.66 3.47 5.27
C THR A 148 13.27 3.31 6.66
N GLN A 149 13.82 2.14 6.95
CA GLN A 149 14.55 1.81 8.17
C GLN A 149 15.93 1.24 7.82
N LYS A 150 16.89 1.38 8.74
CA LYS A 150 18.17 0.69 8.65
C LYS A 150 17.99 -0.75 9.13
N VAL A 151 18.49 -1.70 8.35
CA VAL A 151 18.61 -3.10 8.73
C VAL A 151 20.09 -3.45 8.73
N ILE A 152 20.49 -4.32 9.64
CA ILE A 152 21.85 -4.84 9.73
C ILE A 152 21.72 -6.34 9.49
N ASP A 153 22.44 -6.86 8.51
CA ASP A 153 22.46 -8.29 8.24
C ASP A 153 23.37 -9.04 9.24
N ILE A 154 23.45 -10.36 9.08
CA ILE A 154 24.26 -11.23 9.94
C ILE A 154 25.77 -10.92 9.88
N GLU A 155 26.23 -10.29 8.80
CA GLU A 155 27.63 -9.90 8.60
C GLU A 155 27.91 -8.49 9.16
N GLY A 156 26.90 -7.83 9.73
CA GLY A 156 27.01 -6.48 10.26
C GLY A 156 26.90 -5.39 9.19
N ILE A 157 26.54 -5.73 7.95
CA ILE A 157 26.40 -4.77 6.86
C ILE A 157 25.05 -4.08 6.99
N SER A 158 25.09 -2.75 7.00
CA SER A 158 23.90 -1.93 7.11
C SER A 158 23.32 -1.59 5.75
N SER A 159 22.04 -1.89 5.54
CA SER A 159 21.27 -1.55 4.35
C SER A 159 19.98 -0.79 4.70
N ASN A 160 19.39 -0.15 3.70
CA ASN A 160 18.07 0.47 3.82
C ASN A 160 17.00 -0.56 3.44
N ALA A 161 15.97 -0.69 4.26
CA ALA A 161 14.79 -1.48 3.96
C ALA A 161 13.53 -0.64 4.13
N LEU A 162 12.47 -1.02 3.43
CA LEU A 162 11.15 -0.42 3.55
C LEU A 162 10.47 -0.86 4.84
N LYS A 163 9.77 0.08 5.44
CA LYS A 163 8.89 -0.16 6.57
C LYS A 163 7.46 -0.34 6.05
N GLY A 164 7.05 -1.59 5.89
CA GLY A 164 5.65 -1.92 5.65
C GLY A 164 4.85 -1.69 6.93
N GLU A 165 3.66 -1.12 6.82
CA GLU A 165 2.84 -0.82 7.99
C GLU A 165 1.36 -1.14 7.73
N VAL A 166 0.74 -1.78 8.72
CA VAL A 166 -0.70 -1.96 8.81
C VAL A 166 -1.23 -1.00 9.85
N SER A 167 -2.28 -0.26 9.52
CA SER A 167 -3.01 0.62 10.45
C SER A 167 -4.48 0.25 10.48
N VAL A 168 -5.10 0.31 11.65
CA VAL A 168 -6.54 0.07 11.80
C VAL A 168 -7.19 1.30 12.40
N LEU A 169 -8.17 1.86 11.71
CA LEU A 169 -8.94 3.01 12.14
C LEU A 169 -10.39 2.65 12.39
N GLU A 170 -11.04 3.36 13.30
CA GLU A 170 -12.49 3.32 13.49
C GLU A 170 -13.00 4.75 13.64
N LYS A 171 -13.97 5.13 12.80
CA LYS A 171 -14.52 6.51 12.75
C LYS A 171 -13.44 7.61 12.60
N GLY A 172 -12.34 7.28 11.92
CA GLY A 172 -11.22 8.20 11.69
C GLY A 172 -10.17 8.23 12.82
N GLU A 173 -10.38 7.50 13.92
CA GLU A 173 -9.40 7.39 15.00
C GLU A 173 -8.53 6.15 14.82
N LEU A 174 -7.21 6.30 14.99
CA LEU A 174 -6.27 5.18 14.95
C LEU A 174 -6.44 4.31 16.19
N LEU A 175 -6.83 3.05 15.98
CA LEU A 175 -6.94 2.05 17.04
C LEU A 175 -5.59 1.37 17.32
N GLY A 176 -4.79 1.18 16.28
CA GLY A 176 -3.47 0.57 16.40
C GLY A 176 -2.78 0.44 15.05
N SER A 177 -1.45 0.33 15.09
CA SER A 177 -0.64 0.03 13.92
C SER A 177 0.48 -0.94 14.25
N GLY A 178 0.99 -1.59 13.22
CA GLY A 178 2.08 -2.54 13.30
C GLY A 178 2.97 -2.39 12.07
N VAL A 179 4.29 -2.44 12.29
CA VAL A 179 5.29 -2.31 11.23
C VAL A 179 6.04 -3.62 11.04
N PHE A 180 6.54 -3.85 9.83
CA PHE A 180 7.42 -4.97 9.50
C PHE A 180 8.44 -4.57 8.43
N ASN A 181 9.52 -5.35 8.34
CA ASN A 181 10.50 -5.20 7.28
C ASN A 181 9.91 -5.73 5.97
N ALA A 182 9.65 -4.83 5.02
CA ALA A 182 9.10 -5.16 3.71
C ALA A 182 10.18 -5.33 2.63
N GLY A 183 11.45 -5.45 3.01
CA GLY A 183 12.57 -5.63 2.08
C GLY A 183 12.94 -4.34 1.35
N THR A 184 13.37 -4.46 0.09
CA THR A 184 13.69 -3.34 -0.79
C THR A 184 12.57 -3.11 -1.80
N MET A 185 12.77 -2.18 -2.74
CA MET A 185 11.81 -1.97 -3.84
C MET A 185 11.62 -3.21 -4.73
N GLU A 186 12.61 -4.10 -4.80
CA GLU A 186 12.50 -5.35 -5.56
C GLU A 186 11.52 -6.34 -4.91
N ASN A 187 11.37 -6.27 -3.58
CA ASN A 187 10.47 -7.15 -2.82
C ASN A 187 9.00 -6.73 -2.87
N ILE A 188 8.67 -5.58 -3.44
CA ILE A 188 7.36 -4.93 -3.24
C ILE A 188 6.64 -4.60 -4.55
N ALA A 189 6.80 -5.45 -5.55
CA ALA A 189 6.10 -5.34 -6.83
C ALA A 189 4.62 -5.76 -6.73
N GLY A 190 4.33 -6.77 -5.90
CA GLY A 190 2.99 -7.29 -5.63
C GLY A 190 2.60 -7.17 -4.16
N VAL A 191 1.30 -7.04 -3.89
CA VAL A 191 0.72 -7.01 -2.54
C VAL A 191 -0.52 -7.86 -2.47
N GLU A 192 -0.58 -8.70 -1.43
CA GLU A 192 -1.81 -9.33 -0.98
C GLU A 192 -2.17 -8.77 0.40
N PHE A 193 -3.43 -8.36 0.58
CA PHE A 193 -3.92 -7.85 1.86
C PHE A 193 -5.25 -8.49 2.23
N LYS A 194 -5.26 -9.26 3.32
CA LYS A 194 -6.41 -10.01 3.77
C LYS A 194 -6.72 -9.71 5.23
N VAL A 195 -8.01 -9.62 5.53
CA VAL A 195 -8.52 -9.47 6.89
C VAL A 195 -9.66 -10.44 7.07
N ASP A 196 -9.51 -11.38 8.00
CA ASP A 196 -10.47 -12.42 8.31
C ASP A 196 -10.97 -12.29 9.75
N ARG A 197 -12.26 -12.52 9.96
CA ARG A 197 -12.83 -12.64 11.31
C ARG A 197 -12.46 -13.99 11.90
N THR A 198 -12.20 -14.03 13.20
CA THR A 198 -11.99 -15.28 13.91
C THR A 198 -12.69 -15.29 15.26
N LYS A 199 -13.12 -16.48 15.68
CA LYS A 199 -13.52 -16.78 17.07
C LYS A 199 -12.66 -17.89 17.67
N LYS A 200 -11.65 -18.34 16.91
CA LYS A 200 -10.82 -19.48 17.26
C LYS A 200 -9.81 -19.13 18.34
N PHE A 201 -9.34 -17.87 18.36
CA PHE A 201 -8.33 -17.38 19.27
C PHE A 201 -8.97 -16.47 20.33
N LYS A 202 -8.66 -16.74 21.58
CA LYS A 202 -9.13 -16.00 22.74
C LYS A 202 -8.79 -14.52 22.59
N ASN A 203 -9.78 -13.64 22.74
CA ASN A 203 -9.64 -12.19 22.67
C ASN A 203 -9.13 -11.63 21.32
N ILE A 204 -9.15 -12.42 20.25
CA ILE A 204 -8.80 -11.97 18.91
C ILE A 204 -10.07 -11.89 18.07
N ASP A 205 -10.31 -10.74 17.47
CA ASP A 205 -11.45 -10.54 16.56
C ASP A 205 -11.05 -10.78 15.10
N TYR A 206 -9.83 -10.38 14.73
CA TYR A 206 -9.34 -10.45 13.35
C TYR A 206 -7.94 -11.03 13.24
N ILE A 207 -7.71 -11.72 12.13
CA ILE A 207 -6.39 -12.07 11.61
C ILE A 207 -6.17 -11.19 10.38
N ILE A 208 -5.08 -10.43 10.37
CA ILE A 208 -4.70 -9.54 9.28
C ILE A 208 -3.43 -10.09 8.66
N ASP A 209 -3.49 -10.45 7.38
CA ASP A 209 -2.35 -10.90 6.60
C ASP A 209 -2.00 -9.83 5.58
N VAL A 210 -0.72 -9.48 5.53
CA VAL A 210 -0.15 -8.70 4.44
C VAL A 210 1.07 -9.44 3.88
N SER A 211 1.10 -9.59 2.56
CA SER A 211 2.24 -10.16 1.85
C SER A 211 2.75 -9.17 0.82
N VAL A 212 4.06 -9.02 0.74
CA VAL A 212 4.75 -8.26 -0.30
C VAL A 212 5.68 -9.18 -1.08
N SER A 213 5.61 -9.14 -2.41
CA SER A 213 6.38 -10.03 -3.29
C SER A 213 7.08 -9.28 -4.41
N GLY A 214 8.25 -9.78 -4.82
CA GLY A 214 8.91 -9.37 -6.06
C GLY A 214 8.42 -10.17 -7.28
N GLU A 215 8.86 -9.75 -8.47
CA GLU A 215 8.52 -10.39 -9.74
C GLU A 215 9.62 -11.34 -10.27
N ALA A 216 10.79 -11.35 -9.65
CA ALA A 216 11.95 -12.12 -10.11
C ALA A 216 12.24 -13.34 -9.22
N CYS A 217 12.81 -14.39 -9.83
CA CYS A 217 13.32 -15.55 -9.09
C CYS A 217 14.38 -15.13 -8.08
N GLY A 218 14.43 -15.82 -6.94
CA GLY A 218 15.36 -15.50 -5.86
C GLY A 218 15.00 -14.26 -5.03
N ILE A 219 13.98 -13.49 -5.41
CA ILE A 219 13.49 -12.37 -4.59
C ILE A 219 12.52 -12.89 -3.52
N PRO A 220 12.82 -12.71 -2.22
CA PRO A 220 11.92 -13.16 -1.17
C PRO A 220 10.59 -12.42 -1.16
N THR A 221 9.52 -13.18 -0.94
CA THR A 221 8.23 -12.69 -0.46
C THR A 221 8.27 -12.61 1.06
N TYR A 222 7.81 -11.50 1.62
CA TYR A 222 7.62 -11.33 3.06
C TYR A 222 6.14 -11.29 3.40
N LYS A 223 5.71 -12.12 4.35
CA LYS A 223 4.34 -12.19 4.83
C LYS A 223 4.28 -11.90 6.32
N GLN A 224 3.59 -10.83 6.68
CA GLN A 224 3.35 -10.45 8.06
C GLN A 224 1.89 -10.73 8.43
N THR A 225 1.71 -11.50 9.50
CA THR A 225 0.39 -11.74 10.11
C THR A 225 0.28 -10.98 11.43
N TYR A 226 -0.86 -10.33 11.66
CA TYR A 226 -1.22 -9.73 12.94
C TYR A 226 -2.49 -10.37 13.51
N PHE A 227 -2.47 -10.65 14.81
CA PHE A 227 -3.69 -10.85 15.59
C PHE A 227 -4.17 -9.51 16.14
N MET A 228 -5.42 -9.15 15.85
CA MET A 228 -6.02 -7.92 16.38
C MET A 228 -6.95 -8.23 17.55
N LYS A 229 -6.64 -7.65 18.72
CA LYS A 229 -7.51 -7.67 19.90
C LYS A 229 -8.65 -6.64 19.75
N LYS A 230 -9.74 -6.81 20.53
CA LYS A 230 -10.94 -5.95 20.53
C LYS A 230 -10.67 -4.45 20.63
N GLU A 231 -9.59 -4.05 21.29
CA GLU A 231 -9.24 -2.65 21.59
C GLU A 231 -8.29 -2.02 20.56
N GLY A 232 -8.00 -2.69 19.44
CA GLY A 232 -7.09 -2.14 18.43
C GLY A 232 -5.65 -2.63 18.49
N PHE A 233 -5.27 -3.29 19.59
CA PHE A 233 -3.91 -3.78 19.78
C PHE A 233 -3.57 -4.88 18.78
N LEU A 234 -2.54 -4.64 17.97
CA LEU A 234 -2.01 -5.59 17.00
C LEU A 234 -0.84 -6.36 17.61
N VAL A 235 -0.94 -7.70 17.56
CA VAL A 235 0.15 -8.60 17.95
C VAL A 235 0.73 -9.20 16.68
N ALA A 236 1.97 -8.82 16.37
CA ALA A 236 2.71 -9.39 15.25
C ALA A 236 3.07 -10.84 15.55
N LEU A 237 2.72 -11.76 14.64
CA LEU A 237 3.35 -13.07 14.59
C LEU A 237 4.75 -12.93 13.95
N PRO A 238 5.66 -13.91 14.12
CA PRO A 238 6.91 -13.92 13.39
C PRO A 238 6.72 -13.67 11.88
N LEU A 239 7.56 -12.82 11.32
CA LEU A 239 7.56 -12.52 9.89
C LEU A 239 7.93 -13.78 9.11
N LEU A 240 7.14 -14.13 8.10
CA LEU A 240 7.36 -15.30 7.26
C LEU A 240 8.06 -14.92 5.96
N GLN A 241 8.87 -15.84 5.45
CA GLN A 241 9.59 -15.72 4.20
C GLN A 241 9.23 -16.87 3.24
N SER A 242 9.10 -16.55 1.96
CA SER A 242 9.11 -17.55 0.88
C SER A 242 10.00 -17.07 -0.26
N VAL A 243 10.84 -17.96 -0.79
CA VAL A 243 11.72 -17.68 -1.95
C VAL A 243 11.90 -18.94 -2.76
N ALA A 244 11.97 -18.82 -4.09
CA ALA A 244 12.27 -19.91 -4.98
C ALA A 244 13.24 -19.46 -6.07
N ASP A 245 14.17 -20.33 -6.42
CA ASP A 245 15.14 -20.15 -7.49
C ASP A 245 14.91 -21.22 -8.55
N ALA A 246 14.02 -20.93 -9.52
CA ALA A 246 13.83 -21.63 -10.79
C ALA A 246 14.02 -23.17 -10.79
N GLY A 247 13.51 -23.87 -9.77
CA GLY A 247 13.63 -25.34 -9.67
C GLY A 247 14.97 -25.87 -9.15
N ILE A 248 15.88 -25.00 -8.72
CA ILE A 248 17.13 -25.30 -8.03
C ILE A 248 16.89 -25.41 -6.53
N TYR A 249 16.21 -24.41 -5.96
CA TYR A 249 15.97 -24.33 -4.52
C TYR A 249 14.62 -23.65 -4.25
N TYR A 250 13.97 -24.02 -3.15
CA TYR A 250 12.93 -23.18 -2.56
C TYR A 250 12.91 -23.30 -1.05
N HIS A 251 12.44 -22.22 -0.44
CA HIS A 251 12.05 -22.13 0.96
C HIS A 251 10.67 -21.48 1.03
N SER A 252 9.80 -22.03 1.87
CA SER A 252 8.46 -21.50 2.07
C SER A 252 8.02 -21.65 3.52
N GLU A 253 7.41 -20.60 4.05
CA GLU A 253 6.80 -20.57 5.38
C GLU A 253 5.35 -20.12 5.30
N ASP A 254 4.46 -20.83 5.98
CA ASP A 254 3.05 -20.45 6.06
C ASP A 254 2.41 -20.78 7.42
N TYR A 255 1.43 -19.96 7.80
CA TYR A 255 0.55 -20.22 8.94
C TYR A 255 -0.79 -20.80 8.52
N ASN A 256 -1.11 -21.97 9.07
CA ASN A 256 -2.42 -22.59 8.94
C ASN A 256 -3.28 -22.38 10.19
N PHE A 257 -4.26 -21.48 10.08
CA PHE A 257 -5.23 -21.19 11.12
C PHE A 257 -6.49 -22.07 11.10
N THR A 258 -6.63 -23.02 10.16
CA THR A 258 -7.87 -23.80 9.93
C THR A 258 -8.07 -25.00 10.86
N GLY A 259 -7.05 -25.38 11.65
CA GLY A 259 -7.13 -26.53 12.56
C GLY A 259 -8.30 -26.44 13.57
N LYS A 260 -8.77 -27.60 14.06
CA LYS A 260 -9.97 -27.67 14.92
C LYS A 260 -9.74 -27.25 16.39
N THR A 261 -8.51 -27.35 16.88
CA THR A 261 -8.20 -27.00 18.28
C THR A 261 -8.22 -25.49 18.47
N ALA A 262 -9.06 -25.01 19.40
CA ALA A 262 -9.11 -23.59 19.75
C ALA A 262 -7.75 -23.10 20.22
N ASN A 263 -7.45 -21.84 19.97
CA ASN A 263 -6.19 -21.18 20.30
C ASN A 263 -4.92 -21.75 19.68
N GLN A 264 -5.00 -22.79 18.85
CA GLN A 264 -3.83 -23.39 18.22
C GLN A 264 -3.78 -23.14 16.72
N PHE A 265 -2.57 -22.95 16.21
CA PHE A 265 -2.30 -22.89 14.78
C PHE A 265 -1.00 -23.59 14.45
N VAL A 266 -0.79 -23.87 13.17
CA VAL A 266 0.38 -24.59 12.70
C VAL A 266 1.20 -23.66 11.83
N MET A 267 2.51 -23.65 12.03
CA MET A 267 3.46 -23.12 11.06
C MET A 267 4.10 -24.28 10.32
N THR A 268 4.14 -24.18 9.00
CA THR A 268 4.88 -25.12 8.16
C THR A 268 6.03 -24.37 7.50
N THR A 269 7.24 -24.93 7.64
CA THR A 269 8.42 -24.52 6.87
C THR A 269 8.78 -25.68 5.95
N GLU A 270 8.90 -25.44 4.66
CA GLU A 270 9.40 -26.41 3.69
C GLU A 270 10.61 -25.83 2.97
N GLU A 271 11.70 -26.59 2.96
CA GLU A 271 12.92 -26.25 2.23
C GLU A 271 13.38 -27.46 1.43
N ALA A 272 13.75 -27.22 0.18
CA ALA A 272 14.27 -28.27 -0.68
C ALA A 272 15.20 -27.73 -1.76
N GLU A 273 16.11 -28.59 -2.19
CA GLU A 273 17.04 -28.35 -3.30
C GLU A 273 16.94 -29.47 -4.33
N ASN A 274 17.33 -29.17 -5.57
CA ASN A 274 17.33 -30.14 -6.65
C ASN A 274 18.37 -31.24 -6.38
N ALA A 275 17.89 -32.48 -6.27
CA ALA A 275 18.70 -33.65 -5.95
C ALA A 275 19.66 -34.05 -7.08
N ASN A 276 19.40 -33.59 -8.31
CA ASN A 276 20.29 -33.78 -9.45
C ASN A 276 20.13 -32.61 -10.45
N PRO A 277 20.99 -31.58 -10.39
CA PRO A 277 20.91 -30.42 -11.28
C PRO A 277 21.12 -30.76 -12.76
N ASP A 278 21.65 -31.96 -13.07
CA ASP A 278 21.91 -32.42 -14.44
C ASP A 278 20.71 -33.15 -15.08
N ASN A 279 19.56 -33.26 -14.41
CA ASN A 279 18.35 -33.86 -14.99
C ASN A 279 17.13 -32.93 -14.99
N ASP A 280 16.33 -33.04 -16.05
CA ASP A 280 15.10 -32.24 -16.25
C ASP A 280 13.91 -32.74 -15.42
N GLU A 281 14.11 -33.62 -14.42
CA GLU A 281 13.01 -34.20 -13.65
C GLU A 281 12.56 -33.34 -12.46
N TYR A 282 13.31 -32.26 -12.13
CA TYR A 282 13.02 -31.31 -11.03
C TYR A 282 12.61 -32.01 -9.72
N LYS A 283 13.38 -33.05 -9.39
CA LYS A 283 13.19 -33.85 -8.18
C LYS A 283 13.89 -33.19 -7.01
N MET A 284 13.10 -32.78 -6.02
CA MET A 284 13.59 -32.06 -4.85
C MET A 284 13.78 -33.00 -3.67
N ASP A 285 14.95 -32.90 -3.04
CA ASP A 285 15.25 -33.49 -1.75
C ASP A 285 15.21 -32.38 -0.70
N GLY A 286 14.63 -32.65 0.47
CA GLY A 286 14.41 -31.58 1.43
C GLY A 286 13.75 -32.04 2.72
N PHE A 287 13.15 -31.08 3.43
CA PHE A 287 12.40 -31.33 4.64
C PHE A 287 11.17 -30.45 4.77
N THR A 288 10.22 -30.95 5.56
CA THR A 288 9.11 -30.17 6.08
C THR A 288 9.24 -30.12 7.60
N LYS A 289 9.34 -28.92 8.17
CA LYS A 289 9.16 -28.66 9.60
C LYS A 289 7.72 -28.26 9.84
N THR A 290 7.09 -28.86 10.84
CA THR A 290 5.74 -28.50 11.29
C THR A 290 5.81 -28.16 12.77
N ALA A 291 5.47 -26.92 13.12
CA ALA A 291 5.42 -26.42 14.48
C ALA A 291 3.98 -26.09 14.88
N VAL A 292 3.54 -26.59 16.02
CA VAL A 292 2.23 -26.28 16.61
C VAL A 292 2.44 -25.15 17.62
N TYR A 293 1.72 -24.05 17.40
CA TYR A 293 1.71 -22.90 18.29
C TYR A 293 0.39 -22.80 19.05
N GLU A 294 0.46 -22.30 20.28
CA GLU A 294 -0.69 -21.99 21.10
C GLU A 294 -0.70 -20.52 21.51
N TRP A 295 -1.88 -19.92 21.49
CA TRP A 295 -2.18 -18.56 21.94
C TRP A 295 -2.83 -18.58 23.32
N ASP A 296 -2.19 -18.00 24.33
CA ASP A 296 -2.73 -18.00 25.71
C ASP A 296 -3.75 -16.86 25.98
N GLY A 297 -3.90 -15.94 25.03
CA GLY A 297 -4.66 -14.69 25.17
C GLY A 297 -3.79 -13.43 25.10
N ASP A 298 -2.47 -13.60 25.18
CA ASP A 298 -1.51 -12.51 25.16
C ASP A 298 -0.23 -12.81 24.36
N ARG A 299 0.26 -14.05 24.42
CA ARG A 299 1.49 -14.48 23.75
C ARG A 299 1.28 -15.78 22.98
N VAL A 300 2.16 -15.97 22.01
CA VAL A 300 2.27 -17.19 21.21
C VAL A 300 3.41 -18.04 21.76
N MET A 301 3.16 -19.34 21.95
CA MET A 301 4.16 -20.31 22.42
C MET A 301 4.25 -21.48 21.46
N GLU A 302 5.46 -21.91 21.11
CA GLU A 302 5.66 -23.18 20.39
C GLU A 302 5.44 -24.34 21.36
N MET A 303 4.47 -25.19 21.06
CA MET A 303 4.12 -26.34 21.91
C MET A 303 4.88 -27.59 21.52
N SER A 304 5.09 -27.77 20.22
CA SER A 304 5.83 -28.89 19.67
C SER A 304 6.26 -28.56 18.25
N SER A 305 7.36 -29.18 17.82
CA SER A 305 7.71 -29.21 16.40
C SER A 305 8.23 -30.57 15.99
N SER A 306 8.10 -30.88 14.71
CA SER A 306 8.61 -32.10 14.10
C SER A 306 9.19 -31.78 12.72
N VAL A 307 10.17 -32.58 12.31
CA VAL A 307 10.82 -32.46 11.00
C VAL A 307 10.70 -33.79 10.27
N LYS A 308 10.26 -33.75 9.02
CA LYS A 308 10.21 -34.92 8.13
C LYS A 308 11.04 -34.63 6.89
N LYS A 309 12.00 -35.50 6.60
CA LYS A 309 12.77 -35.44 5.35
C LYS A 309 12.02 -36.16 4.24
N PHE A 310 12.17 -35.69 3.02
CA PHE A 310 11.66 -36.35 1.82
C PHE A 310 12.74 -36.39 0.74
N LYS A 311 12.55 -37.30 -0.22
CA LYS A 311 13.41 -37.43 -1.39
C LYS A 311 12.59 -37.55 -2.67
N GLY A 312 13.10 -36.95 -3.74
CA GLY A 312 12.54 -37.07 -5.08
C GLY A 312 11.11 -36.52 -5.22
N LYS A 313 10.73 -35.52 -4.42
CA LYS A 313 9.43 -34.85 -4.55
C LYS A 313 9.45 -34.03 -5.84
N LYS A 314 8.53 -34.31 -6.77
CA LYS A 314 8.39 -33.48 -7.97
C LYS A 314 7.80 -32.12 -7.60
N LEU A 315 8.38 -31.05 -8.13
CA LEU A 315 7.73 -29.73 -8.19
C LEU A 315 6.42 -29.88 -8.96
N GLN A 316 5.31 -29.42 -8.37
CA GLN A 316 4.00 -29.32 -9.04
C GLN A 316 3.86 -27.97 -9.70
#